data_AF-A0A399I9M7-F1
#
_entry.id   AF-A0A399I9M7-F1
#
_cell.length_a   1.000
_cell.length_b   1.000
_cell.length_c   1.000
_cell.angle_alpha   90.00
_cell.angle_beta   90.00
_cell.angle_gamma   90.00
#
_symmetry.space_group_name_H-M   'P 1'
#
loop_
_entity.id
_entity.type
_entity.pdbx_description
1 polymer ?
#
loop_
_entity_poly.entity_id
_entity_poly.type
_entity_poly.pdbx_seq_one_letter_code
_entity_poly.pdbx_strand_id
1 'polypeptide(L)'
;MKIDTISTLATPQMETLNRGDIKAFNDTKTQNKAANNSLEPSSDQVKLNTSIPRQTADTMQKLGNITALSNNTAKSLRETVSGLSLSAEMLDKMKAKLETITKNFPPFPIDSSDRKKLLMSYRSLQKEIEKLTIPAPPPPAYDKVAGMWGDLFGQSQTGSVSTTDLPDNASDAAVAKAAEQIAGTSEAFTKLNSAIGATL
;
A
#
# COMPACT_ATOMS: atom_id res chain seq x y z
N MET A 1 -16.93 -64.35 -8.93
CA MET A 1 -15.97 -65.07 -9.79
C MET A 1 -15.83 -64.27 -11.07
N LYS A 2 -14.69 -63.73 -11.52
CA LYS A 2 -13.26 -63.81 -11.21
C LYS A 2 -12.70 -62.45 -11.71
N ILE A 3 -12.17 -61.58 -10.85
CA ILE A 3 -10.73 -61.34 -10.62
C ILE A 3 -9.82 -62.05 -11.62
N ASP A 4 -9.13 -61.27 -12.48
CA ASP A 4 -7.73 -61.45 -12.89
C ASP A 4 -7.27 -60.22 -13.71
N THR A 5 -6.01 -59.74 -13.80
CA THR A 5 -4.79 -59.70 -12.99
C THR A 5 -3.74 -58.93 -13.85
N ILE A 6 -3.27 -57.77 -13.37
CA ILE A 6 -1.89 -57.22 -13.33
C ILE A 6 -0.99 -57.08 -14.60
N SER A 7 -0.50 -55.85 -14.82
CA SER A 7 0.91 -55.48 -15.20
C SER A 7 1.09 -53.98 -14.89
N THR A 8 1.75 -53.52 -13.82
CA THR A 8 3.18 -53.53 -13.37
C THR A 8 4.10 -52.54 -14.14
N LEU A 9 4.80 -51.70 -13.34
CA LEU A 9 5.95 -50.80 -13.59
C LEU A 9 5.56 -49.39 -14.09
N ALA A 10 6.00 -48.26 -13.52
CA ALA A 10 6.99 -47.98 -12.48
C ALA A 10 6.72 -46.60 -11.84
N THR A 11 7.01 -46.49 -10.55
CA THR A 11 7.07 -45.25 -9.75
C THR A 11 8.49 -44.66 -9.85
N PRO A 12 8.68 -43.36 -10.16
CA PRO A 12 9.91 -42.68 -9.77
C PRO A 12 9.77 -42.10 -8.37
N GLN A 13 10.67 -42.57 -7.50
CA GLN A 13 10.82 -42.18 -6.11
C GLN A 13 11.35 -40.76 -5.93
N MET A 14 11.16 -40.24 -4.72
CA MET A 14 11.78 -39.05 -4.20
C MET A 14 13.30 -39.10 -4.30
N GLU A 15 13.91 -38.06 -4.87
CA GLU A 15 15.32 -37.75 -4.67
C GLU A 15 15.43 -36.43 -3.91
N THR A 16 15.85 -36.56 -2.66
CA THR A 16 16.22 -35.47 -1.78
C THR A 16 17.54 -34.86 -2.26
N LEU A 17 17.52 -33.62 -2.76
CA LEU A 17 18.76 -32.87 -2.94
C LEU A 17 19.20 -32.32 -1.59
N ASN A 18 20.29 -32.93 -1.14
CA ASN A 18 20.95 -32.77 0.13
C ASN A 18 21.63 -31.38 0.24
N ARG A 19 21.70 -30.95 1.49
CA ARG A 19 22.12 -29.65 2.00
C ARG A 19 23.62 -29.69 2.29
N GLY A 20 24.40 -28.91 1.56
CA GLY A 20 25.81 -28.55 1.83
C GLY A 20 26.14 -27.39 0.88
N ASP A 21 26.72 -26.25 1.25
CA ASP A 21 27.62 -25.95 2.35
C ASP A 21 27.45 -24.49 2.81
N ILE A 22 27.31 -24.29 4.12
CA ILE A 22 27.63 -23.02 4.78
C ILE A 22 28.67 -23.34 5.85
N LYS A 23 29.93 -22.93 5.64
CA LYS A 23 30.95 -22.62 6.67
C LYS A 23 31.87 -21.53 6.08
N ALA A 24 31.80 -20.29 6.53
CA ALA A 24 32.58 -19.75 7.65
C ALA A 24 34.10 -19.91 7.45
N PHE A 25 34.78 -18.82 7.10
CA PHE A 25 36.22 -18.65 7.32
C PHE A 25 36.45 -17.33 8.06
N ASN A 26 36.62 -17.46 9.37
CA ASN A 26 37.22 -16.47 10.27
C ASN A 26 38.71 -16.83 10.43
N ASP A 27 39.52 -15.80 10.71
CA ASP A 27 40.86 -15.82 11.34
C ASP A 27 42.03 -16.44 10.51
N THR A 28 43.29 -15.98 10.50
CA THR A 28 44.06 -15.07 11.37
C THR A 28 45.40 -14.69 10.68
N LYS A 29 45.98 -13.54 11.08
CA LYS A 29 47.42 -13.24 11.28
C LYS A 29 48.46 -13.37 10.13
N THR A 30 48.96 -12.19 9.73
CA THR A 30 50.36 -11.72 9.81
C THR A 30 51.48 -12.55 9.17
N GLN A 31 52.15 -11.99 8.15
CA GLN A 31 53.62 -11.88 8.12
C GLN A 31 54.10 -10.74 7.22
N ASN A 32 54.95 -9.89 7.81
CA ASN A 32 55.71 -8.82 7.16
C ASN A 32 56.61 -9.35 6.05
N LYS A 33 56.71 -8.61 4.94
CA LYS A 33 57.97 -8.53 4.19
C LYS A 33 58.17 -7.11 3.68
N ALA A 34 59.12 -6.43 4.32
CA ALA A 34 59.67 -5.17 3.85
C ALA A 34 60.36 -5.37 2.50
N ALA A 35 60.14 -4.45 1.57
CA ALA A 35 61.09 -4.10 0.54
C ALA A 35 60.97 -2.59 0.30
N ASN A 36 61.98 -1.88 0.78
CA ASN A 36 62.23 -0.48 0.51
C ASN A 36 62.31 -0.24 -1.00
N ASN A 37 61.67 0.84 -1.46
CA ASN A 37 62.30 1.74 -2.42
C ASN A 37 61.64 3.12 -2.30
N SER A 38 62.33 4.02 -1.60
CA SER A 38 62.11 5.46 -1.72
C SER A 38 62.92 5.96 -2.91
N LEU A 39 62.28 6.68 -3.83
CA LEU A 39 62.87 7.69 -4.71
C LEU A 39 61.72 8.62 -5.18
N GLU A 40 61.58 9.74 -4.49
CA GLU A 40 60.82 10.95 -4.87
C GLU A 40 61.83 11.96 -5.50
N PRO A 41 61.47 12.99 -6.31
CA PRO A 41 60.40 13.93 -5.95
C PRO A 41 59.63 14.69 -7.07
N SER A 42 58.59 15.38 -6.60
CA SER A 42 57.95 16.59 -7.17
C SER A 42 56.79 16.38 -8.16
N SER A 43 55.69 15.86 -7.63
CA SER A 43 54.42 16.56 -7.85
C SER A 43 54.00 17.10 -6.49
N ASP A 44 53.71 18.39 -6.43
CA ASP A 44 53.11 19.05 -5.26
C ASP A 44 51.71 18.46 -5.05
N GLN A 45 51.69 17.23 -4.52
CA GLN A 45 50.49 16.58 -4.09
C GLN A 45 50.22 17.13 -2.70
N VAL A 46 49.37 18.16 -2.67
CA VAL A 46 48.63 18.51 -1.47
C VAL A 46 47.80 17.29 -1.10
N LYS A 47 48.41 16.36 -0.34
CA LYS A 47 47.71 15.29 0.34
C LYS A 47 46.87 15.98 1.39
N LEU A 48 45.65 16.36 0.99
CA LEU A 48 44.55 16.70 1.87
C LEU A 48 44.29 15.46 2.71
N ASN A 49 45.10 15.27 3.76
CA ASN A 49 44.84 14.36 4.84
C ASN A 49 43.70 14.97 5.65
N THR A 50 42.53 15.03 5.02
CA THR A 50 41.28 15.33 5.67
C THR A 50 40.95 14.07 6.47
N SER A 51 41.63 13.94 7.61
CA SER A 51 41.13 13.11 8.69
C SER A 51 39.83 13.77 9.11
N ILE A 52 38.75 13.45 8.39
CA ILE A 52 37.41 13.73 8.85
C ILE A 52 37.33 12.99 10.18
N PRO A 53 37.23 13.70 11.32
CA PRO A 53 37.08 13.04 12.60
C PRO A 53 35.96 12.02 12.45
N ARG A 54 36.16 10.78 12.92
CA ARG A 54 35.12 9.73 12.79
C ARG A 54 33.74 10.22 13.25
N GLN A 55 33.72 11.08 14.26
CA GLN A 55 32.54 11.79 14.75
C GLN A 55 31.82 12.63 13.68
N THR A 56 32.54 13.31 12.79
CA THR A 56 31.98 14.11 11.70
C THR A 56 31.44 13.23 10.56
N ALA A 57 32.12 12.12 10.25
CA ALA A 57 31.63 11.13 9.28
C ALA A 57 30.36 10.42 9.79
N ASP A 58 30.33 10.03 11.06
CA ASP A 58 29.16 9.43 11.72
C ASP A 58 27.98 10.41 11.77
N THR A 59 28.26 11.70 12.00
CA THR A 59 27.23 12.75 11.99
C THR A 59 26.65 12.95 10.60
N MET A 60 27.49 12.96 9.55
CA MET A 60 27.01 13.06 8.17
C MET A 60 26.20 11.84 7.73
N GLN A 61 26.58 10.63 8.16
CA GLN A 61 25.77 9.42 7.93
C GLN A 61 24.42 9.50 8.65
N LYS A 62 24.39 9.96 9.91
CA LYS A 62 23.15 10.18 10.66
C LYS A 62 22.25 11.21 9.98
N LEU A 63 22.80 12.33 9.52
CA LEU A 63 22.05 13.37 8.81
C LEU A 63 21.48 12.87 7.47
N GLY A 64 22.26 12.08 6.72
CA GLY A 64 21.79 11.40 5.51
C GLY A 64 20.61 10.47 5.79
N ASN A 65 20.68 9.68 6.87
CA ASN A 65 19.60 8.76 7.28
C ASN A 65 18.34 9.52 7.72
N ILE A 66 18.48 10.63 8.45
CA ILE A 66 17.34 11.47 8.86
C ILE A 66 16.64 12.08 7.64
N THR A 67 17.41 12.54 6.66
CA THR A 67 16.86 13.14 5.44
C THR A 67 16.10 12.09 4.61
N ALA A 68 16.67 10.89 4.46
CA ALA A 68 16.01 9.77 3.79
C ALA A 68 14.71 9.36 4.50
N LEU A 69 14.72 9.29 5.84
CA LEU A 69 13.54 8.99 6.65
C LEU A 69 12.44 10.05 6.46
N SER A 70 12.80 11.33 6.50
CA SER A 70 11.87 12.44 6.30
C SER A 70 11.22 12.38 4.91
N ASN A 71 12.01 12.15 3.86
CA ASN A 71 11.51 12.04 2.49
C ASN A 71 10.58 10.84 2.32
N ASN A 72 10.92 9.69 2.90
CA ASN A 72 10.07 8.50 2.86
C ASN A 72 8.76 8.74 3.62
N THR A 73 8.82 9.37 4.80
CA THR A 73 7.63 9.71 5.59
C THR A 73 6.71 10.64 4.82
N ALA A 74 7.25 11.72 4.23
CA ALA A 74 6.49 12.65 3.41
C ALA A 74 5.88 11.97 2.18
N LYS A 75 6.61 11.05 1.53
CA LYS A 75 6.11 10.26 0.41
C LYS A 75 4.94 9.36 0.82
N SER A 76 5.10 8.56 1.88
CA SER A 76 4.04 7.67 2.38
C SER A 76 2.80 8.44 2.84
N LEU A 77 2.98 9.61 3.44
CA LEU A 77 1.86 10.47 3.80
C LEU A 77 1.13 11.00 2.57
N ARG A 78 1.88 11.42 1.54
CA ARG A 78 1.30 11.88 0.27
C ARG A 78 0.55 10.77 -0.44
N GLU A 79 1.06 9.54 -0.43
CA GLU A 79 0.38 8.36 -0.98
C GLU A 79 -0.94 8.11 -0.25
N THR A 80 -0.95 8.19 1.08
CA THR A 80 -2.16 8.07 1.90
C THR A 80 -3.19 9.15 1.53
N VAL A 81 -2.78 10.43 1.52
CA VAL A 81 -3.62 11.58 1.17
C VAL A 81 -4.18 11.46 -0.26
N SER A 82 -3.35 11.03 -1.21
CA SER A 82 -3.75 10.83 -2.60
C SER A 82 -4.77 9.70 -2.72
N GLY A 83 -4.56 8.59 -2.01
CA GLY A 83 -5.49 7.47 -1.99
C GLY A 83 -6.84 7.88 -1.40
N LEU A 84 -6.83 8.58 -0.26
CA LEU A 84 -8.06 9.10 0.37
C LEU A 84 -8.81 10.07 -0.55
N SER A 85 -8.10 10.99 -1.21
CA SER A 85 -8.72 11.97 -2.12
C SER A 85 -9.36 11.29 -3.32
N LEU A 86 -8.65 10.35 -3.95
CA LEU A 86 -9.19 9.59 -5.09
C LEU A 86 -10.42 8.77 -4.69
N SER A 87 -10.38 8.10 -3.53
CA SER A 87 -11.53 7.34 -3.05
C SER A 87 -12.72 8.23 -2.70
N ALA A 88 -12.50 9.42 -2.12
CA ALA A 88 -13.57 10.38 -1.87
C ALA A 88 -14.25 10.83 -3.18
N GLU A 89 -13.47 11.16 -4.22
CA GLU A 89 -14.02 11.49 -5.54
C GLU A 89 -14.85 10.36 -6.15
N MET A 90 -14.43 9.11 -5.96
CA MET A 90 -15.17 7.94 -6.43
C MET A 90 -16.46 7.72 -5.66
N LEU A 91 -16.44 7.88 -4.34
CA LEU A 91 -17.64 7.83 -3.50
C LEU A 91 -18.64 8.92 -3.93
N ASP A 92 -18.18 10.13 -4.23
CA ASP A 92 -19.04 11.21 -4.72
C ASP A 92 -19.66 10.88 -6.08
N LYS A 93 -18.90 10.27 -7.00
CA LYS A 93 -19.43 9.76 -8.28
C LYS A 93 -20.48 8.68 -8.05
N MET A 94 -20.25 7.74 -7.15
CA MET A 94 -21.20 6.68 -6.78
C MET A 94 -22.49 7.28 -6.23
N LYS A 95 -22.37 8.20 -5.27
CA LYS A 95 -23.49 8.96 -4.69
C LYS A 95 -24.30 9.66 -5.78
N ALA A 96 -23.65 10.37 -6.70
CA ALA A 96 -24.33 11.06 -7.78
C ALA A 96 -25.18 10.12 -8.66
N LYS A 97 -24.72 8.88 -8.91
CA LYS A 97 -25.53 7.88 -9.65
C LYS A 97 -26.79 7.48 -8.88
N LEU A 98 -26.67 7.23 -7.58
CA LEU A 98 -27.81 6.86 -6.73
C LEU A 98 -28.77 8.03 -6.49
N GLU A 99 -28.24 9.25 -6.37
CA GLU A 99 -29.06 10.47 -6.27
C GLU A 99 -29.83 10.74 -7.56
N THR A 100 -29.27 10.44 -8.73
CA THR A 100 -30.00 10.56 -10.00
C THR A 100 -31.24 9.66 -10.01
N ILE A 101 -31.17 8.49 -9.36
CA ILE A 101 -32.33 7.58 -9.25
C ILE A 101 -33.41 8.17 -8.32
N THR A 102 -32.99 8.70 -7.17
CA THR A 102 -33.90 9.11 -6.09
C THR A 102 -34.47 10.52 -6.27
N LYS A 103 -33.74 11.42 -6.95
CA LYS A 103 -34.15 12.82 -7.18
C LYS A 103 -34.89 13.02 -8.52
N ASN A 104 -35.07 11.98 -9.33
CA ASN A 104 -35.81 12.08 -10.58
C ASN A 104 -37.33 12.10 -10.33
N PHE A 105 -38.06 13.02 -10.97
CA PHE A 105 -39.52 13.11 -10.86
C PHE A 105 -40.15 13.16 -12.26
N PRO A 106 -40.97 12.15 -12.66
CA PRO A 106 -41.39 10.98 -11.87
C PRO A 106 -40.24 9.98 -11.62
N PRO A 107 -40.25 9.24 -10.49
CA PRO A 107 -39.19 8.27 -10.16
C PRO A 107 -39.07 7.19 -11.23
N PHE A 108 -37.84 6.72 -11.47
CA PHE A 108 -37.62 5.66 -12.45
C PHE A 108 -38.31 4.37 -12.01
N PRO A 109 -39.14 3.74 -12.86
CA PRO A 109 -39.67 2.41 -12.60
C PRO A 109 -38.54 1.44 -12.28
N ILE A 110 -38.76 0.52 -11.33
CA ILE A 110 -37.75 -0.44 -10.87
C ILE A 110 -37.15 -1.23 -12.05
N ASP A 111 -37.98 -1.57 -13.04
CA ASP A 111 -37.53 -2.36 -14.20
C ASP A 111 -37.02 -1.53 -15.38
N SER A 112 -37.04 -0.20 -15.28
CA SER A 112 -36.60 0.68 -16.37
C SER A 112 -35.14 0.44 -16.74
N SER A 113 -34.85 0.50 -18.04
CA SER A 113 -33.50 0.34 -18.55
C SER A 113 -32.56 1.43 -18.01
N ASP A 114 -33.05 2.64 -17.80
CA ASP A 114 -32.24 3.75 -17.29
C ASP A 114 -31.86 3.58 -15.81
N ARG A 115 -32.77 3.09 -14.95
CA ARG A 115 -32.42 2.72 -13.57
C ARG A 115 -31.36 1.63 -13.54
N LYS A 116 -31.52 0.58 -14.36
CA LYS A 116 -30.56 -0.52 -14.47
C LYS A 116 -29.18 -0.02 -14.92
N LYS A 117 -29.11 0.88 -15.89
CA LYS A 117 -27.84 1.52 -16.30
C LYS A 117 -27.18 2.28 -15.15
N LEU A 118 -27.94 3.04 -14.36
CA LEU A 118 -27.41 3.77 -13.21
C LEU A 118 -26.89 2.83 -12.13
N LEU A 119 -27.63 1.77 -11.78
CA LEU A 119 -27.23 0.75 -10.81
C LEU A 119 -26.03 -0.08 -11.30
N MET A 120 -25.93 -0.33 -12.61
CA MET A 120 -24.77 -0.97 -13.20
C MET A 120 -23.54 -0.05 -13.15
N SER A 121 -23.70 1.23 -13.50
CA SER A 121 -22.63 2.23 -13.39
C SER A 121 -22.14 2.37 -11.94
N TYR A 122 -23.06 2.35 -10.98
CA TYR A 122 -22.74 2.32 -9.54
C TYR A 122 -21.86 1.11 -9.19
N ARG A 123 -22.27 -0.10 -9.57
CA ARG A 123 -21.50 -1.32 -9.31
C ARG A 123 -20.15 -1.36 -10.01
N SER A 124 -20.03 -0.77 -11.20
CA SER A 124 -18.74 -0.60 -11.87
C SER A 124 -17.78 0.26 -11.05
N LEU A 125 -18.26 1.38 -10.50
CA LEU A 125 -17.48 2.25 -9.63
C LEU A 125 -17.13 1.57 -8.30
N GLN A 126 -18.06 0.80 -7.72
CA GLN A 126 -17.81 -0.02 -6.54
C GLN A 126 -16.65 -1.01 -6.77
N LYS A 127 -16.65 -1.72 -7.90
CA LYS A 127 -15.55 -2.65 -8.22
C LYS A 127 -14.20 -1.94 -8.43
N GLU A 128 -14.23 -0.68 -8.83
CA GLU A 128 -13.03 0.12 -8.99
C GLU A 128 -12.52 0.62 -7.62
N ILE A 129 -13.41 1.06 -6.72
CA ILE A 129 -13.01 1.53 -5.38
C ILE A 129 -12.51 0.38 -4.51
N GLU A 130 -13.07 -0.82 -4.66
CA GLU A 130 -12.60 -2.04 -3.96
C GLU A 130 -11.17 -2.42 -4.35
N LYS A 131 -10.71 -2.01 -5.54
CA LYS A 131 -9.31 -2.23 -5.99
C LYS A 131 -8.36 -1.16 -5.45
N LEU A 132 -8.87 -0.01 -5.00
CA LEU A 132 -8.05 1.02 -4.39
C LEU A 132 -7.67 0.59 -2.97
N THR A 133 -6.39 0.29 -2.80
CA THR A 133 -5.78 0.08 -1.49
C THR A 133 -5.19 1.40 -1.02
N ILE A 134 -5.63 1.90 0.13
CA ILE A 134 -5.08 3.10 0.74
C ILE A 134 -4.10 2.65 1.82
N PRO A 135 -2.80 2.98 1.71
CA PRO A 135 -1.84 2.63 2.75
C PRO A 135 -2.14 3.41 4.02
N ALA A 136 -1.93 2.80 5.18
CA ALA A 136 -2.02 3.51 6.46
C ALA A 136 -0.95 4.62 6.52
N PRO A 137 -1.28 5.79 7.10
CA PRO A 137 -0.29 6.84 7.28
C PRO A 137 0.84 6.35 8.19
N PRO A 138 2.09 6.78 7.97
CA PRO A 138 3.20 6.41 8.85
C PRO A 138 3.07 7.10 10.24
N PRO A 139 3.68 6.53 11.30
CA PRO A 139 3.87 7.26 12.56
C PRO A 139 4.69 8.56 12.35
N PRO A 140 4.40 9.66 13.08
CA PRO A 140 3.41 9.80 14.16
C PRO A 140 2.00 10.18 13.67
N ALA A 141 1.78 10.35 12.36
CA ALA A 141 0.49 10.75 11.82
C ALA A 141 -0.60 9.71 12.13
N TYR A 142 -0.25 8.42 12.06
CA TYR A 142 -1.13 7.31 12.43
C TYR A 142 -1.72 7.44 13.83
N ASP A 143 -0.92 7.78 14.83
CA ASP A 143 -1.34 7.81 16.23
C ASP A 143 -2.48 8.82 16.47
N LYS A 144 -2.54 9.89 15.67
CA LYS A 144 -3.59 10.91 15.76
C LYS A 144 -4.90 10.48 15.11
N VAL A 145 -4.83 9.58 14.13
CA VAL A 145 -5.99 9.19 13.31
C VAL A 145 -6.36 7.72 13.43
N ALA A 146 -5.70 6.97 14.31
CA ALA A 146 -5.89 5.52 14.46
C ALA A 146 -7.36 5.12 14.66
N GLY A 147 -8.12 5.90 15.43
CA GLY A 147 -9.56 5.69 15.59
C GLY A 147 -10.33 5.84 14.27
N MET A 148 -10.16 6.98 13.59
CA MET A 148 -10.81 7.24 12.29
C MET A 148 -10.40 6.22 11.23
N TRP A 149 -9.12 5.81 11.25
CA TRP A 149 -8.60 4.78 10.36
C TRP A 149 -9.27 3.42 10.63
N GLY A 150 -9.38 3.03 11.89
CA GLY A 150 -10.06 1.81 12.31
C GLY A 150 -11.55 1.81 11.98
N ASP A 151 -12.25 2.94 12.12
CA ASP A 151 -13.66 3.05 11.79
C ASP A 151 -13.92 2.87 10.28
N LEU A 152 -13.04 3.45 9.44
CA LEU A 152 -13.18 3.41 7.98
C LEU A 152 -12.71 2.10 7.36
N PHE A 153 -11.60 1.55 7.86
CA PHE A 153 -10.92 0.41 7.25
C PHE A 153 -10.96 -0.85 8.12
N GLY A 154 -11.46 -0.81 9.35
CA GLY A 154 -11.44 -1.97 10.27
C GLY A 154 -12.24 -3.18 9.78
N GLN A 155 -13.17 -2.97 8.84
CA GLN A 155 -13.89 -4.06 8.18
C GLN A 155 -13.12 -4.66 6.98
N SER A 156 -12.08 -3.96 6.49
CA SER A 156 -11.26 -4.37 5.35
C SER A 156 -9.85 -4.75 5.82
N GLN A 157 -9.47 -6.01 5.63
CA GLN A 157 -8.10 -6.45 5.93
C GLN A 157 -7.04 -5.81 5.01
N THR A 158 -7.47 -5.19 3.91
CA THR A 158 -6.59 -4.66 2.86
C THR A 158 -6.55 -3.14 2.81
N GLY A 159 -7.18 -2.42 3.73
CA GLY A 159 -7.25 -0.95 3.66
C GLY A 159 -8.05 -0.46 2.44
N SER A 160 -9.04 -1.25 2.00
CA SER A 160 -9.97 -0.91 0.94
C SER A 160 -11.29 -0.39 1.50
N VAL A 161 -12.00 0.41 0.70
CA VAL A 161 -13.29 0.99 1.10
C VAL A 161 -14.38 -0.06 0.91
N SER A 162 -15.09 -0.41 1.98
CA SER A 162 -16.29 -1.24 1.87
C SER A 162 -17.48 -0.38 1.48
N THR A 163 -18.22 -0.79 0.45
CA THR A 163 -19.44 -0.11 0.00
C THR A 163 -20.58 -1.11 -0.11
N THR A 164 -21.81 -0.63 0.01
CA THR A 164 -23.02 -1.46 0.00
C THR A 164 -23.28 -2.00 -1.40
N ASP A 165 -23.35 -3.33 -1.55
CA ASP A 165 -23.78 -3.96 -2.80
C ASP A 165 -25.30 -3.76 -3.01
N LEU A 166 -25.68 -3.39 -4.24
CA LEU A 166 -27.06 -3.11 -4.61
C LEU A 166 -27.47 -3.95 -5.82
N PRO A 167 -28.56 -4.74 -5.74
CA PRO A 167 -29.06 -5.50 -6.88
C PRO A 167 -29.70 -4.59 -7.93
N ASP A 168 -29.84 -5.09 -9.16
CA ASP A 168 -30.42 -4.38 -10.31
C ASP A 168 -31.87 -3.92 -10.11
N ASN A 169 -32.58 -4.55 -9.17
CA ASN A 169 -33.96 -4.25 -8.80
C ASN A 169 -34.07 -3.60 -7.40
N ALA A 170 -32.98 -3.00 -6.90
CA ALA A 170 -32.97 -2.33 -5.60
C ALA A 170 -34.11 -1.30 -5.50
N SER A 171 -34.83 -1.32 -4.38
CA SER A 171 -35.91 -0.36 -4.09
C SER A 171 -35.35 1.05 -3.89
N ASP A 172 -36.21 2.07 -4.02
CA ASP A 172 -35.80 3.47 -3.78
C ASP A 172 -35.28 3.70 -2.37
N ALA A 173 -35.88 3.03 -1.38
CA ALA A 173 -35.41 3.09 0.00
C ALA A 173 -33.99 2.49 0.16
N ALA A 174 -33.69 1.38 -0.52
CA ALA A 174 -32.36 0.78 -0.50
C ALA A 174 -31.33 1.70 -1.19
N VAL A 175 -31.68 2.28 -2.33
CA VAL A 175 -30.84 3.23 -3.07
C VAL A 175 -30.56 4.49 -2.23
N ALA A 176 -31.58 5.04 -1.57
CA ALA A 176 -31.43 6.21 -0.71
C ALA A 176 -30.52 5.92 0.49
N LYS A 177 -30.72 4.78 1.16
CA LYS A 177 -29.88 4.36 2.29
C LYS A 177 -28.41 4.17 1.87
N ALA A 178 -28.17 3.54 0.72
CA ALA A 178 -26.82 3.39 0.21
C ALA A 178 -26.17 4.75 -0.13
N ALA A 179 -26.92 5.68 -0.72
CA ALA A 179 -26.43 7.04 -0.98
C ALA A 179 -26.06 7.78 0.32
N GLU A 180 -26.84 7.61 1.39
CA GLU A 180 -26.55 8.17 2.71
C GLU A 180 -25.29 7.56 3.34
N GLN A 181 -25.13 6.24 3.28
CA GLN A 181 -23.93 5.56 3.76
C GLN A 181 -22.67 6.05 3.03
N ILE A 182 -22.75 6.18 1.70
CA ILE A 182 -21.64 6.70 0.88
C ILE A 182 -21.33 8.15 1.23
N ALA A 183 -22.35 8.97 1.49
CA ALA A 183 -22.15 10.35 1.94
C ALA A 183 -21.40 10.40 3.28
N GLY A 184 -21.82 9.59 4.27
CA GLY A 184 -21.14 9.49 5.56
C GLY A 184 -19.69 9.04 5.43
N THR A 185 -19.41 8.05 4.55
CA THR A 185 -18.04 7.60 4.27
C THR A 185 -17.21 8.69 3.59
N SER A 186 -17.75 9.39 2.59
CA SER A 186 -17.05 10.50 1.89
C SER A 186 -16.69 11.65 2.86
N GLU A 187 -17.60 11.99 3.78
CA GLU A 187 -17.32 12.97 4.84
C GLU A 187 -16.23 12.50 5.81
N ALA A 188 -16.26 11.23 6.21
CA ALA A 188 -15.24 10.65 7.07
C ALA A 188 -13.86 10.64 6.38
N PHE A 189 -13.81 10.39 5.07
CA PHE A 189 -12.59 10.48 4.27
C PHE A 189 -12.05 11.91 4.23
N THR A 190 -12.92 12.90 4.05
CA THR A 190 -12.54 14.32 4.05
C THR A 190 -11.98 14.76 5.42
N LYS A 191 -12.60 14.30 6.51
CA LYS A 191 -12.13 14.55 7.89
C LYS A 191 -10.78 13.90 8.14
N LEU A 192 -10.62 12.63 7.77
CA LEU A 192 -9.36 11.89 7.88
C LEU A 192 -8.24 12.58 7.09
N ASN A 193 -8.52 12.97 5.84
CA ASN A 193 -7.57 13.65 4.97
C ASN A 193 -7.10 14.98 5.58
N SER A 194 -8.03 15.75 6.15
CA SER A 194 -7.73 17.01 6.83
C SER A 194 -6.92 16.80 8.11
N ALA A 195 -7.24 15.77 8.90
CA ALA A 195 -6.51 15.42 10.10
C ALA A 195 -5.06 14.99 9.80
N ILE A 196 -4.86 14.21 8.74
CA ILE A 196 -3.54 13.82 8.23
C ILE A 196 -2.79 15.05 7.69
N GLY A 197 -3.47 15.90 6.91
CA GLY A 197 -2.88 17.14 6.38
C GLY A 197 -2.39 18.09 7.47
N ALA A 198 -3.05 18.13 8.63
CA ALA A 198 -2.61 18.92 9.79
C ALA A 198 -1.37 18.34 10.51
N THR A 199 -0.86 17.18 10.08
CA THR A 199 0.38 16.59 10.60
C THR A 199 1.62 16.91 9.77
N LEU A 200 1.43 17.46 8.57
CA LEU A 200 2.47 18.05 7.73
C LEU A 200 2.86 19.44 8.24
#